data_AF-A0A4U5UHD8-F1
#
_entry.id   AF-A0A4U5UHD8-F1
#
_cell.length_a   1.000
_cell.length_b   1.000
_cell.length_c   1.000
_cell.angle_alpha   90.00
_cell.angle_beta   90.00
_cell.angle_gamma   90.00
#
_symmetry.space_group_name_H-M   'P 1'
#
loop_
_entity.id
_entity.type
_entity.pdbx_description
1 polymer ?
#
loop_
_entity_poly.entity_id
_entity_poly.type
_entity_poly.pdbx_seq_one_letter_code
_entity_poly.pdbx_strand_id
1 'polypeptide(L)'
;MCNNCDCSNCHNNAEHKMKRHNAIKSCLGRNPDAFRSKIAGGRSGEAKGWHNKGCNCKRSGCLKKYCECYEANIKCTSSCKCVGCRNYDDSSEMNLEEKIVNVKDKWPESVITPAVVEAVCGSLLAQAEKAERKAQSPVQAEHMVLDEFGRCLTQIVKAMFKN
;
A
#
# COMPACT_ATOMS: atom_id res chain seq x y z
N MET A 1 -0.11 36.86 10.18
CA MET A 1 -0.31 37.01 11.63
C MET A 1 -1.54 36.23 12.02
N CYS A 2 -1.66 35.81 13.27
CA CYS A 2 -2.88 35.14 13.74
C CYS A 2 -4.10 36.06 13.55
N ASN A 3 -5.19 35.50 13.03
CA ASN A 3 -6.47 36.18 12.83
C ASN A 3 -7.59 35.19 13.14
N ASN A 4 -8.51 35.56 14.03
CA ASN A 4 -9.62 34.70 14.50
C ASN A 4 -9.18 33.27 14.89
N CYS A 5 -8.30 33.15 15.88
CA CYS A 5 -7.70 31.88 16.31
C CYS A 5 -7.92 31.59 17.80
N ASP A 6 -7.92 30.32 18.18
CA ASP A 6 -8.14 29.85 19.56
C ASP A 6 -6.86 29.78 20.42
N CYS A 7 -5.82 30.53 20.06
CA CYS A 7 -4.52 30.44 20.72
C CYS A 7 -4.51 31.18 22.07
N SER A 8 -4.14 30.51 23.16
CA SER A 8 -3.85 31.17 24.44
C SER A 8 -2.46 31.82 24.45
N ASN A 9 -2.32 33.01 25.05
CA ASN A 9 -1.05 33.76 25.14
C ASN A 9 -0.34 33.98 23.78
N CYS A 10 -1.12 34.30 22.75
CA CYS A 10 -0.60 34.47 21.40
C CYS A 10 0.30 35.71 21.27
N HIS A 11 1.55 35.52 20.88
CA HIS A 11 2.48 36.61 20.53
C HIS A 11 2.67 36.79 19.01
N ASN A 12 1.87 36.11 18.18
CA ASN A 12 1.91 36.25 16.72
C ASN A 12 0.92 37.32 16.21
N ASN A 13 0.96 38.51 16.81
CA ASN A 13 0.12 39.67 16.52
C ASN A 13 0.95 40.97 16.48
N ALA A 14 0.32 42.09 16.09
CA ALA A 14 0.99 43.37 15.89
C ALA A 14 1.51 44.00 17.20
N GLU A 15 0.79 43.85 18.31
CA GLU A 15 1.17 44.38 19.63
C GLU A 15 2.51 43.79 20.11
N HIS A 16 2.73 42.50 19.84
CA HIS A 16 3.94 41.79 20.23
C HIS A 16 5.04 41.81 19.16
N LYS A 17 5.14 42.88 18.36
CA LYS A 17 6.07 43.01 17.21
C LYS A 17 7.52 42.66 17.57
N MET A 18 8.05 43.16 18.69
CA MET A 18 9.45 42.94 19.06
C MET A 18 9.73 41.49 19.46
N LYS A 19 8.86 40.89 20.29
CA LYS A 19 8.95 39.46 20.68
C LYS A 19 8.85 38.56 19.45
N ARG A 20 7.89 38.84 18.55
CA ARG A 20 7.70 38.12 17.28
C ARG A 20 8.94 38.22 16.39
N HIS A 21 9.50 39.41 16.22
CA HIS A 21 10.69 39.62 15.39
C HIS A 21 11.93 38.88 15.94
N ASN A 22 12.13 38.88 17.26
CA ASN A 22 13.22 38.12 17.88
C ASN A 22 13.02 36.61 17.72
N ALA A 23 11.79 36.12 17.83
CA ALA A 23 11.46 34.72 17.54
C ALA A 23 11.74 34.36 16.07
N ILE A 24 11.38 35.22 15.12
CA ILE A 24 11.70 35.05 13.69
C ILE A 24 13.21 34.97 13.47
N LYS A 25 13.99 35.89 14.06
CA LYS A 25 15.47 35.88 13.98
C LYS A 25 16.06 34.60 14.56
N SER A 26 15.58 34.14 15.71
CA SER A 26 16.03 32.89 16.34
C SER A 26 15.69 31.65 15.48
N CYS A 27 14.50 31.61 14.85
CA CYS A 27 14.15 30.55 13.92
C CYS A 27 15.07 30.53 12.68
N LEU A 28 15.35 31.70 12.08
CA LEU A 28 16.27 31.82 10.94
C LEU A 28 17.71 31.46 11.30
N GLY A 29 18.17 31.81 12.51
CA GLY A 29 19.50 31.42 12.99
C GLY A 29 19.67 29.91 13.13
N ARG A 30 18.59 29.16 13.40
CA ARG A 30 18.60 27.69 13.45
C ARG A 30 18.46 27.04 12.08
N ASN A 31 17.68 27.65 11.18
CA ASN A 31 17.49 27.19 9.82
C ASN A 31 17.23 28.39 8.91
N PRO A 32 18.15 28.77 8.01
CA PRO A 32 17.97 29.93 7.14
C PRO A 32 16.75 29.77 6.22
N ASP A 33 16.37 28.54 5.88
CA ASP A 33 15.21 28.25 5.03
C ASP A 33 13.90 28.08 5.83
N ALA A 34 13.84 28.48 7.11
CA ALA A 34 12.67 28.25 7.97
C ALA A 34 11.35 28.80 7.41
N PHE A 35 11.43 29.88 6.62
CA PHE A 35 10.26 30.54 6.02
C PHE A 35 10.18 30.34 4.50
N ARG A 36 11.06 29.53 3.92
CA ARG A 36 10.95 29.10 2.51
C ARG A 36 9.82 28.07 2.40
N SER A 37 9.05 28.10 1.31
CA SER A 37 7.98 27.12 1.06
C SER A 37 8.51 25.70 1.15
N LYS A 38 7.88 24.87 1.99
CA LYS A 38 8.26 23.46 2.17
C LYS A 38 8.00 22.61 0.92
N ILE A 39 6.95 22.97 0.18
CA ILE A 39 6.56 22.36 -1.09
C ILE A 39 7.09 23.20 -2.25
N ALA A 40 7.83 22.57 -3.16
CA ALA A 40 8.33 23.18 -4.39
C ALA A 40 7.59 22.63 -5.63
N GLY A 41 7.60 23.37 -6.74
CA GLY A 41 7.11 22.90 -8.05
C GLY A 41 5.59 22.96 -8.27
N GLY A 42 4.77 23.31 -7.27
CA GLY A 42 3.31 23.27 -7.35
C GLY A 42 2.61 24.53 -7.91
N ARG A 43 3.16 25.18 -8.94
CA ARG A 43 2.47 26.28 -9.65
C ARG A 43 2.72 26.10 -11.15
N SER A 44 1.63 26.00 -11.91
CA SER A 44 1.56 25.68 -13.36
C SER A 44 1.49 24.19 -13.71
N GLY A 45 0.27 23.66 -13.71
CA GLY A 45 -0.30 22.75 -14.73
C GLY A 45 0.28 21.36 -14.97
N GLU A 46 1.58 21.14 -14.86
CA GLU A 46 2.25 19.98 -15.46
C GLU A 46 3.34 19.35 -14.58
N ALA A 47 3.95 20.10 -13.65
CA ALA A 47 4.96 19.56 -12.74
C ALA A 47 4.36 19.08 -11.41
N LYS A 48 4.50 17.79 -11.09
CA LYS A 48 4.16 17.25 -9.76
C LYS A 48 5.07 17.93 -8.71
N GLY A 49 4.47 18.64 -7.76
CA GLY A 49 5.21 19.27 -6.66
C GLY A 49 5.90 18.25 -5.75
N TRP A 50 6.97 18.66 -5.04
CA TRP A 50 7.69 17.80 -4.10
C TRP A 50 7.96 18.47 -2.75
N HIS A 51 8.12 17.65 -1.71
CA HIS A 51 8.51 18.12 -0.37
C HIS A 51 10.03 18.21 -0.25
N ASN A 52 10.59 19.42 -0.14
CA ASN A 52 12.05 19.64 -0.22
C ASN A 52 12.87 18.80 0.78
N LYS A 53 12.37 18.63 2.01
CA LYS A 53 13.07 17.87 3.07
C LYS A 53 12.55 16.44 3.27
N GLY A 54 11.49 16.05 2.56
CA GLY A 54 10.68 14.86 2.86
C GLY A 54 9.99 14.87 4.24
N CYS A 55 9.06 13.94 4.46
CA CYS A 55 8.39 13.73 5.75
C CYS A 55 9.12 12.69 6.62
N ASN A 56 8.77 12.61 7.91
CA ASN A 56 9.37 11.66 8.88
C ASN A 56 8.30 10.81 9.60
N CYS A 57 7.20 10.52 8.91
CA CYS A 57 6.03 9.83 9.46
C CYS A 57 6.36 8.42 9.98
N LYS A 58 5.78 8.03 11.11
CA LYS A 58 5.97 6.68 11.69
C LYS A 58 4.70 5.83 11.77
N ARG A 59 3.52 6.47 11.87
CA ARG A 59 2.24 5.79 12.17
C ARG A 59 1.11 6.10 11.19
N SER A 60 1.24 7.16 10.39
CA SER A 60 0.16 7.59 9.49
C SER A 60 0.04 6.75 8.22
N GLY A 61 1.02 5.88 7.94
CA GLY A 61 1.19 5.27 6.62
C GLY A 61 1.36 6.29 5.50
N CYS A 62 1.60 7.57 5.83
CA CYS A 62 1.56 8.71 4.92
C CYS A 62 0.21 8.91 4.19
N LEU A 63 -0.90 8.33 4.68
CA LEU A 63 -2.24 8.45 4.08
C LEU A 63 -3.22 9.25 4.96
N LYS A 64 -2.69 10.10 5.83
CA LYS A 64 -3.47 10.95 6.74
C LYS A 64 -2.84 12.34 6.75
N LYS A 65 -3.64 13.36 7.09
CA LYS A 65 -3.19 14.76 7.16
C LYS A 65 -2.08 15.03 8.17
N TYR A 66 -1.74 14.06 9.03
CA TYR A 66 -0.50 14.11 9.82
C TYR A 66 0.78 14.10 8.97
N CYS A 67 0.71 13.68 7.70
CA CYS A 67 1.81 13.69 6.76
C CYS A 67 1.76 14.95 5.89
N GLU A 68 2.82 15.77 5.94
CA GLU A 68 2.94 17.00 5.14
C GLU A 68 2.85 16.73 3.62
N CYS A 69 3.33 15.58 3.14
CA CYS A 69 3.21 15.20 1.72
C CYS A 69 1.74 14.97 1.34
N TYR A 70 1.02 14.20 2.15
CA TYR A 70 -0.38 13.85 1.90
C TYR A 70 -1.30 15.06 1.99
N GLU A 71 -1.10 15.90 3.01
CA GLU A 71 -1.86 17.15 3.17
C GLU A 71 -1.67 18.10 1.98
N ALA A 72 -0.44 18.16 1.44
CA ALA A 72 -0.11 18.95 0.25
C ALA A 72 -0.52 18.28 -1.07
N ASN A 73 -1.22 17.15 -1.03
CA ASN A 73 -1.64 16.37 -2.20
C ASN A 73 -0.48 15.98 -3.14
N ILE A 74 0.68 15.66 -2.55
CA ILE A 74 1.86 15.17 -3.28
C ILE A 74 2.31 13.81 -2.74
N LYS A 75 2.98 13.04 -3.58
CA LYS A 75 3.52 11.73 -3.19
C LYS A 75 4.80 11.90 -2.37
N CYS A 76 5.04 10.96 -1.47
CA CYS A 76 6.33 10.84 -0.81
C CYS A 76 7.38 10.46 -1.86
N THR A 77 8.54 11.09 -1.76
CA THR A 77 9.71 10.83 -2.60
C THR A 77 10.80 10.13 -1.79
N SER A 78 11.91 9.78 -2.45
CA SER A 78 13.12 9.26 -1.79
C SER A 78 13.70 10.18 -0.70
N SER A 79 13.36 11.47 -0.72
CA SER A 79 13.74 12.41 0.36
C SER A 79 13.00 12.15 1.68
N CYS A 80 11.90 11.37 1.66
CA CYS A 80 11.11 11.07 2.87
C CYS A 80 11.75 9.94 3.67
N LYS A 81 11.81 10.11 5.00
CA LYS A 81 12.32 9.12 5.97
C LYS A 81 11.19 8.45 6.76
N CYS A 82 10.03 8.33 6.13
CA CYS A 82 8.85 7.71 6.73
C CYS A 82 8.98 6.19 6.84
N VAL A 83 8.44 5.62 7.90
CA VAL A 83 8.36 4.17 8.13
C VAL A 83 6.97 3.67 7.75
N GLY A 84 6.89 2.59 6.98
CA GLY A 84 5.63 2.01 6.51
C GLY A 84 4.85 2.95 5.57
N CYS A 85 5.55 3.66 4.68
CA CYS A 85 4.94 4.59 3.74
C CYS A 85 4.03 3.87 2.74
N ARG A 86 2.81 4.39 2.56
CA ARG A 86 1.86 3.94 1.53
C ARG A 86 1.47 5.07 0.56
N ASN A 87 2.22 6.19 0.58
CA ASN A 87 1.96 7.37 -0.24
C ASN A 87 3.01 7.53 -1.34
N TYR A 88 3.10 6.57 -2.25
CA TYR A 88 3.99 6.60 -3.42
C TYR A 88 3.22 6.94 -4.71
N ASP A 89 3.94 7.21 -5.79
CA ASP A 89 3.35 7.38 -7.13
C ASP A 89 2.82 6.02 -7.61
N ASP A 90 1.59 5.98 -8.11
CA ASP A 90 0.91 4.74 -8.57
C ASP A 90 1.64 4.10 -9.78
N SER A 91 2.67 4.75 -10.31
CA SER A 91 3.53 4.21 -11.38
C SER A 91 4.53 3.14 -10.91
N SER A 92 4.61 2.86 -9.60
CA SER A 92 5.42 1.76 -9.06
C SER A 92 4.70 1.10 -7.87
N GLU A 93 3.73 0.25 -8.24
CA GLU A 93 3.24 -0.94 -7.54
C GLU A 93 2.18 -0.87 -6.40
N MET A 94 1.06 -1.54 -6.72
CA MET A 94 0.08 -2.25 -5.88
C MET A 94 -0.98 -1.45 -5.13
N ASN A 95 -2.05 -1.11 -5.84
CA ASN A 95 -3.41 -1.19 -5.30
C ASN A 95 -3.86 -2.66 -5.36
N LEU A 96 -4.04 -3.29 -4.19
CA LEU A 96 -4.53 -4.67 -4.03
C LEU A 96 -6.06 -4.77 -4.15
N GLU A 97 -6.77 -3.66 -4.35
CA GLU A 97 -8.22 -3.70 -4.53
C GLU A 97 -8.58 -2.91 -5.79
N GLU A 98 -9.28 -3.59 -6.71
CA GLU A 98 -9.89 -3.07 -7.95
C GLU A 98 -9.02 -2.97 -9.22
N LYS A 99 -8.96 -4.08 -9.98
CA LYS A 99 -9.01 -4.25 -11.47
C LYS A 99 -8.29 -5.56 -11.84
N ILE A 100 -8.95 -6.71 -11.99
CA ILE A 100 -9.73 -7.11 -13.17
C ILE A 100 -9.13 -6.53 -14.46
N VAL A 101 -8.24 -7.34 -15.07
CA VAL A 101 -7.70 -7.35 -16.46
C VAL A 101 -7.08 -6.07 -17.05
N ASN A 102 -5.75 -6.08 -17.32
CA ASN A 102 -5.21 -6.22 -18.71
C ASN A 102 -3.66 -6.29 -18.79
N VAL A 103 -3.15 -7.44 -19.26
CA VAL A 103 -2.11 -7.62 -20.31
C VAL A 103 -0.78 -6.86 -20.20
N LYS A 104 0.23 -7.48 -19.56
CA LYS A 104 1.65 -7.41 -20.03
C LYS A 104 2.65 -8.40 -19.44
N ASP A 105 2.22 -9.41 -18.69
CA ASP A 105 3.04 -10.61 -18.46
C ASP A 105 2.49 -11.73 -19.34
N LYS A 106 3.24 -12.14 -20.36
CA LYS A 106 2.95 -13.35 -21.14
C LYS A 106 3.19 -14.58 -20.24
N TRP A 107 2.21 -14.87 -19.41
CA TRP A 107 1.97 -16.20 -18.88
C TRP A 107 0.71 -16.74 -19.55
N PRO A 108 0.71 -17.98 -20.07
CA PRO A 108 -0.52 -18.58 -20.56
C PRO A 108 -1.57 -18.52 -19.45
N GLU A 109 -2.79 -18.12 -19.83
CA GLU A 109 -3.94 -17.86 -18.96
C GLU A 109 -3.97 -18.76 -17.72
N SER A 110 -4.23 -18.15 -16.56
CA SER A 110 -4.38 -18.78 -15.24
C SER A 110 -4.80 -20.26 -15.33
N VAL A 111 -3.82 -21.17 -15.28
CA VAL A 111 -4.07 -22.63 -15.40
C VAL A 111 -4.95 -23.14 -14.25
N ILE A 112 -5.05 -22.36 -13.17
CA ILE A 112 -6.06 -22.51 -12.15
C ILE A 112 -7.26 -21.63 -12.52
N THR A 113 -8.14 -22.17 -13.37
CA THR A 113 -9.45 -21.56 -13.64
C THR A 113 -10.45 -22.03 -12.59
N PRO A 114 -11.58 -21.32 -12.40
CA PRO A 114 -12.68 -21.80 -11.57
C PRO A 114 -13.12 -23.22 -11.95
N ALA A 115 -13.14 -23.54 -13.25
CA ALA A 115 -13.45 -24.90 -13.73
C ALA A 115 -12.43 -25.95 -13.27
N VAL A 116 -11.14 -25.62 -13.19
CA VAL A 116 -10.11 -26.51 -12.63
C VAL A 116 -10.31 -26.70 -11.13
N VAL A 117 -10.61 -25.63 -10.40
CA VAL A 117 -10.90 -25.72 -8.95
C VAL A 117 -12.14 -26.59 -8.71
N GLU A 118 -13.22 -26.37 -9.46
CA GLU A 118 -14.44 -27.16 -9.37
C GLU A 118 -14.21 -28.63 -9.70
N ALA A 119 -13.42 -28.94 -10.74
CA ALA A 119 -13.07 -30.31 -11.09
C ALA A 119 -12.25 -31.00 -9.98
N VAL A 120 -11.27 -30.30 -9.40
CA VAL A 120 -10.49 -30.84 -8.27
C VAL A 120 -11.39 -31.06 -7.06
N CYS A 121 -12.18 -30.07 -6.65
CA CYS A 121 -13.12 -30.21 -5.55
C CYS A 121 -14.11 -31.37 -5.77
N GLY A 122 -14.65 -31.52 -6.98
CA GLY A 122 -15.52 -32.62 -7.35
C GLY A 122 -14.83 -33.99 -7.21
N SER A 123 -13.58 -34.11 -7.66
CA SER A 123 -12.81 -35.35 -7.52
C SER A 123 -12.52 -35.71 -6.05
N LEU A 124 -12.21 -34.72 -5.21
CA LEU A 124 -11.96 -34.92 -3.78
C LEU A 124 -13.23 -35.36 -3.05
N LEU A 125 -14.37 -34.73 -3.36
CA LEU A 125 -15.67 -35.10 -2.79
C LEU A 125 -16.07 -36.52 -3.19
N ALA A 126 -15.92 -36.88 -4.47
CA ALA A 126 -16.19 -38.24 -4.94
C ALA A 126 -15.30 -39.29 -4.25
N GLN A 127 -14.05 -38.94 -3.96
CA GLN A 127 -13.11 -39.82 -3.26
C GLN A 127 -13.46 -39.96 -1.77
N ALA A 128 -13.91 -38.87 -1.12
CA ALA A 128 -14.41 -38.90 0.25
C ALA A 128 -15.66 -39.80 0.36
N GLU A 129 -16.65 -39.63 -0.52
CA GLU A 129 -17.84 -40.49 -0.55
C GLU A 129 -17.49 -41.97 -0.82
N LYS A 130 -16.48 -42.24 -1.65
CA LYS A 130 -16.02 -43.61 -1.91
C LYS A 130 -15.38 -44.22 -0.68
N ALA A 131 -14.68 -43.44 0.13
CA ALA A 131 -14.12 -43.91 1.40
C ALA A 131 -15.26 -44.25 2.38
N GLU A 132 -16.31 -43.43 2.45
CA GLU A 132 -17.51 -43.68 3.27
C GLU A 132 -18.27 -44.93 2.82
N ARG A 133 -18.57 -45.07 1.52
CA ARG A 133 -19.25 -46.25 0.95
C ARG A 133 -18.50 -47.55 1.21
N LYS A 134 -17.17 -47.49 1.30
CA LYS A 134 -16.31 -48.64 1.61
C LYS A 134 -16.05 -48.83 3.11
N ALA A 135 -16.72 -48.07 3.96
CA ALA A 135 -16.54 -48.06 5.41
C ALA A 135 -15.06 -48.01 5.83
N GLN A 136 -14.26 -47.18 5.14
CA GLN A 136 -12.84 -47.01 5.44
C GLN A 136 -12.66 -46.36 6.82
N SER A 137 -11.57 -46.70 7.49
CA SER A 137 -11.19 -45.98 8.72
C SER A 137 -10.86 -44.51 8.40
N PRO A 138 -10.95 -43.59 9.38
CA PRO A 138 -10.63 -42.18 9.15
C PRO A 138 -9.24 -41.95 8.55
N VAL A 139 -8.24 -42.71 9.00
CA VAL A 139 -6.86 -42.64 8.49
C VAL A 139 -6.77 -43.07 7.03
N GLN A 140 -7.52 -44.12 6.65
CA GLN A 140 -7.56 -44.59 5.27
C GLN A 140 -8.33 -43.62 4.36
N ALA A 141 -9.42 -43.03 4.86
CA ALA A 141 -10.19 -42.01 4.14
C ALA A 141 -9.35 -40.75 3.89
N GLU A 142 -8.64 -40.27 4.91
CA GLU A 142 -7.71 -39.14 4.79
C GLU A 142 -6.61 -39.44 3.77
N HIS A 143 -5.97 -40.61 3.88
CA HIS A 143 -4.97 -41.04 2.91
C HIS A 143 -5.55 -41.01 1.50
N MET A 144 -6.74 -41.58 1.28
CA MET A 144 -7.41 -41.60 -0.03
C MET A 144 -7.66 -40.21 -0.62
N VAL A 145 -8.04 -39.22 0.19
CA VAL A 145 -8.30 -37.85 -0.25
C VAL A 145 -7.01 -37.11 -0.56
N LEU A 146 -5.99 -37.23 0.29
CA LEU A 146 -4.68 -36.61 0.08
C LEU A 146 -3.98 -37.16 -1.18
N ASP A 147 -4.12 -38.46 -1.40
CA ASP A 147 -3.59 -39.14 -2.59
C ASP A 147 -4.23 -38.58 -3.88
N GLU A 148 -5.54 -38.33 -3.84
CA GLU A 148 -6.27 -37.75 -4.98
C GLU A 148 -5.91 -36.28 -5.19
N PHE A 149 -5.77 -35.51 -4.11
CA PHE A 149 -5.29 -34.13 -4.18
C PHE A 149 -3.89 -34.04 -4.80
N GLY A 150 -2.96 -34.92 -4.38
CA GLY A 150 -1.63 -35.01 -4.96
C GLY A 150 -1.63 -35.37 -6.44
N ARG A 151 -2.54 -36.27 -6.86
CA ARG A 151 -2.75 -36.60 -8.28
C ARG A 151 -3.27 -35.40 -9.08
N CYS A 152 -4.25 -34.66 -8.56
CA CYS A 152 -4.76 -33.44 -9.18
C CYS A 152 -3.68 -32.37 -9.34
N LEU A 153 -2.88 -32.10 -8.30
CA LEU A 153 -1.77 -31.16 -8.35
C LEU A 153 -0.72 -31.57 -9.38
N THR A 154 -0.39 -32.86 -9.45
CA THR A 154 0.56 -33.38 -10.44
C THR A 154 0.05 -33.20 -11.87
N GLN A 155 -1.25 -33.36 -12.11
CA GLN A 155 -1.86 -33.13 -13.42
C GLN A 155 -1.86 -31.66 -13.81
N ILE A 156 -2.17 -30.77 -12.87
CA ILE A 156 -2.11 -29.32 -13.05
C ILE A 156 -0.68 -28.91 -13.39
N VAL A 157 0.31 -29.32 -12.59
CA VAL A 157 1.73 -29.02 -12.83
C VAL A 157 2.20 -29.56 -14.19
N LYS A 158 1.82 -30.79 -14.56
CA LYS A 158 2.13 -31.35 -15.88
C LYS A 158 1.48 -30.56 -17.04
N ALA A 159 0.28 -30.03 -16.84
CA ALA A 159 -0.38 -29.17 -17.82
C ALA A 159 0.26 -27.78 -17.90
N MET A 160 0.82 -27.28 -16.81
CA MET A 160 1.52 -25.98 -16.75
C MET A 160 2.88 -25.98 -17.49
N PHE A 161 3.60 -27.10 -17.51
CA PHE A 161 4.98 -27.16 -18.01
C PHE A 161 5.18 -27.99 -19.28
N LYS A 162 4.11 -28.37 -19.98
CA LYS A 162 4.18 -28.99 -21.31
C LYS A 162 4.12 -27.91 -22.39
N ASN A 163 5.28 -27.60 -22.97
CA ASN A 163 5.41 -26.92 -24.26
C ASN A 163 5.08 -27.87 -25.41
#